data_AF-A0AA38VK28-F1
#
_entry.id   AF-A0AA38VK28-F1
#
_cell.length_a   1.000
_cell.length_b   1.000
_cell.length_c   1.000
_cell.angle_alpha   90.00
_cell.angle_beta   90.00
_cell.angle_gamma   90.00
#
_symmetry.space_group_name_H-M   'P 1'
#
loop_
_entity.id
_entity.type
_entity.pdbx_description
1 polymer ?
#
loop_
_entity_poly.entity_id
_entity_poly.type
_entity_poly.pdbx_seq_one_letter_code
_entity_poly.pdbx_strand_id
1 'polypeptide(L)'
;MPRRPSGKASRALGVSSTPTPIHSDLSTPASSALPSAYPSESEFDLDIDNIDEAITRLPISALTLDVPITNRPPAARKKAKPFPFMSLPSELRVKIYGYHFAGVDRIVDLDTGNYKRIHKALAILRTCRTVYSEASYYFYSTFTFRLFPTDGRFYKTKKPLLARLKPHQRACITSLELRLGPGWGKPPRSWVVNSALGLKDCVNVRVLDVLVQCDPSDEFYQGFRKADGFYEVFSRNLLSNVLEQMPLVNRLEFDAWPGVKKSGAMMHGLLDVAVASRRKITWGPERGWSDMDDAKDEIRSLTVSTSLVGASGAGILVSA
;
A
#
# COMPACT_ATOMS: atom_id res chain seq x y z
N MET A 1 35.34 -41.70 -19.53
CA MET A 1 35.32 -40.24 -19.82
C MET A 1 35.75 -39.49 -18.56
N PRO A 2 36.84 -38.70 -18.59
CA PRO A 2 37.58 -38.26 -17.41
C PRO A 2 36.95 -37.07 -16.68
N ARG A 3 37.24 -37.02 -15.37
CA ARG A 3 36.84 -36.00 -14.38
C ARG A 3 37.44 -34.63 -14.72
N ARG A 4 36.63 -33.57 -14.59
CA ARG A 4 37.06 -32.17 -14.72
C ARG A 4 37.46 -31.62 -13.33
N PRO A 5 38.64 -31.02 -13.16
CA PRO A 5 39.09 -30.51 -11.86
C PRO A 5 38.45 -29.16 -11.51
N SER A 6 38.08 -29.01 -10.24
CA SER A 6 37.58 -27.77 -9.63
C SER A 6 38.73 -26.77 -9.44
N GLY A 7 38.70 -25.65 -10.15
CA GLY A 7 39.59 -24.52 -9.91
C GLY A 7 39.27 -23.84 -8.58
N LYS A 8 40.23 -23.85 -7.66
CA LYS A 8 40.23 -23.03 -6.44
C LYS A 8 40.68 -21.61 -6.82
N ALA A 9 39.82 -20.62 -6.63
CA ALA A 9 40.19 -19.22 -6.75
C ALA A 9 40.60 -18.70 -5.37
N SER A 10 41.90 -18.46 -5.21
CA SER A 10 42.52 -17.81 -4.06
C SER A 10 42.09 -16.35 -3.99
N ARG A 11 41.41 -15.93 -2.92
CA ARG A 11 41.13 -14.51 -2.62
C ARG A 11 42.28 -13.98 -1.76
N ALA A 12 42.95 -12.92 -2.23
CA ALA A 12 43.88 -12.15 -1.43
C ALA A 12 43.11 -11.30 -0.40
N LEU A 13 43.50 -11.41 0.87
CA LEU A 13 43.05 -10.56 1.97
C LEU A 13 43.81 -9.23 1.89
N GLY A 14 43.12 -8.18 1.43
CA GLY A 14 43.61 -6.80 1.52
C GLY A 14 43.39 -6.23 2.92
N VAL A 15 44.43 -5.58 3.43
CA VAL A 15 44.56 -5.04 4.80
C VAL A 15 43.62 -3.85 5.05
N SER A 16 43.18 -3.74 6.30
CA SER A 16 42.34 -2.71 6.90
C SER A 16 42.83 -1.28 6.67
N SER A 17 41.92 -0.36 6.33
CA SER A 17 42.11 1.08 6.53
C SER A 17 41.06 1.58 7.53
N THR A 18 41.54 2.03 8.67
CA THR A 18 40.79 2.79 9.67
C THR A 18 40.56 4.22 9.16
N PRO A 19 39.44 4.87 9.52
CA PRO A 19 39.14 6.23 9.05
C PRO A 19 39.88 7.27 9.91
N THR A 20 40.68 8.12 9.26
CA THR A 20 41.21 9.35 9.84
C THR A 20 40.16 10.47 9.80
N PRO A 21 40.01 11.29 10.87
CA PRO A 21 39.13 12.45 10.87
C PRO A 21 39.79 13.62 10.12
N ILE A 22 39.07 14.22 9.19
CA ILE A 22 39.46 15.46 8.52
C ILE A 22 38.82 16.61 9.30
N HIS A 23 39.64 17.45 9.93
CA HIS A 23 39.24 18.76 10.44
C HIS A 23 39.06 19.73 9.26
N SER A 24 37.98 20.50 9.28
CA SER A 24 37.68 21.54 8.30
C SER A 24 37.53 22.89 9.00
N ASP A 25 38.55 23.74 8.85
CA ASP A 25 38.59 25.12 9.37
C ASP A 25 38.16 26.13 8.29
N LEU A 26 36.96 25.97 7.74
CA LEU A 26 36.39 26.94 6.80
C LEU A 26 35.18 27.63 7.40
N SER A 27 35.42 28.86 7.85
CA SER A 27 34.42 29.83 8.28
C SER A 27 33.40 30.08 7.15
N THR A 28 32.13 29.94 7.48
CA THR A 28 30.98 30.20 6.60
C THR A 28 30.74 31.71 6.51
N PRO A 29 30.77 32.35 5.34
CA PRO A 29 30.22 33.70 5.20
C PRO A 29 28.70 33.61 5.07
N ALA A 30 28.01 34.41 5.89
CA ALA A 30 26.57 34.58 5.87
C ALA A 30 26.09 35.29 4.58
N SER A 31 24.96 34.78 4.07
CA SER A 31 23.86 35.44 3.36
C SER A 31 24.11 36.63 2.41
N SER A 32 23.69 36.38 1.16
CA SER A 32 22.84 37.25 0.32
C SER A 32 23.29 38.71 0.07
N ALA A 33 24.09 38.89 -0.96
CA ALA A 33 24.25 40.19 -1.63
C ALA A 33 24.51 40.02 -3.14
N LEU A 34 23.70 39.20 -3.82
CA LEU A 34 23.64 39.22 -5.29
C LEU A 34 22.27 39.78 -5.71
N PRO A 35 22.22 40.95 -6.37
CA PRO A 35 20.97 41.44 -6.94
C PRO A 35 20.51 40.49 -8.04
N SER A 36 19.25 40.07 -7.92
CA SER A 36 18.54 39.27 -8.91
C SER A 36 18.54 39.97 -10.26
N ALA A 37 19.09 39.32 -11.29
CA ALA A 37 19.07 39.78 -12.68
C ALA A 37 17.80 39.29 -13.43
N TYR A 38 16.67 39.20 -12.74
CA TYR A 38 15.37 39.03 -13.39
C TYR A 38 14.78 40.42 -13.65
N PRO A 39 14.47 40.79 -14.90
CA PRO A 39 13.66 41.98 -15.15
C PRO A 39 12.28 41.70 -14.56
N SER A 40 11.92 42.42 -13.50
CA SER A 40 10.56 42.46 -13.00
C SER A 40 9.67 42.98 -14.12
N GLU A 41 8.59 42.27 -14.41
CA GLU A 41 7.54 42.71 -15.31
C GLU A 41 7.06 44.09 -14.83
N SER A 42 7.26 45.10 -15.67
CA SER A 42 6.74 46.44 -15.42
C SER A 42 5.22 46.37 -15.41
N GLU A 43 4.62 46.62 -14.25
CA GLU A 43 3.21 46.97 -14.11
C GLU A 43 2.91 48.15 -15.04
N PHE A 44 2.16 47.88 -16.11
CA PHE A 44 1.45 48.91 -16.84
C PHE A 44 0.10 49.07 -16.15
N ASP A 45 0.01 50.03 -15.22
CA ASP A 45 -1.29 50.58 -14.81
C ASP A 45 -1.89 51.28 -16.02
N LEU A 46 -2.79 50.58 -16.71
CA LEU A 46 -3.68 51.16 -17.70
C LEU A 46 -5.05 51.23 -17.07
N ASP A 47 -5.51 52.45 -16.78
CA ASP A 47 -6.90 52.73 -16.45
C ASP A 47 -7.78 52.19 -17.59
N ILE A 48 -8.58 51.16 -17.26
CA ILE A 48 -9.32 50.30 -18.21
C ILE A 48 -10.43 51.07 -18.96
N ASP A 49 -10.74 52.29 -18.54
CA ASP A 49 -11.88 53.05 -19.06
C ASP A 49 -11.59 53.83 -20.36
N ASN A 50 -10.35 53.80 -20.90
CA ASN A 50 -10.00 54.60 -22.09
C ASN A 50 -9.03 53.91 -23.08
N ILE A 51 -9.22 52.61 -23.30
CA ILE A 51 -8.36 51.77 -24.16
C ILE A 51 -8.40 52.21 -25.64
N ASP A 52 -9.54 52.68 -26.15
CA ASP A 52 -9.70 53.02 -27.56
C ASP A 52 -8.92 54.29 -27.98
N GLU A 53 -8.73 55.24 -27.05
CA GLU A 53 -7.97 56.46 -27.30
C GLU A 53 -6.44 56.25 -27.16
N ALA A 54 -6.04 55.27 -26.36
CA ALA A 54 -4.63 54.87 -26.22
C ALA A 54 -4.12 54.11 -27.46
N ILE A 55 -4.97 53.29 -28.09
CA ILE A 55 -4.62 52.53 -29.30
C ILE A 55 -4.44 53.44 -30.52
N THR A 56 -5.23 54.52 -30.64
CA THR A 56 -5.16 55.44 -31.79
C THR A 56 -3.97 56.40 -31.74
N ARG A 57 -3.34 56.59 -30.58
CA ARG A 57 -2.18 57.48 -30.40
C ARG A 57 -0.83 56.77 -30.51
N LEU A 58 -0.80 55.45 -30.59
CA LEU A 58 0.43 54.70 -30.86
C LEU A 58 0.80 54.88 -32.34
N PRO A 59 1.92 55.56 -32.68
CA PRO A 59 2.34 55.69 -34.06
C PRO A 59 2.65 54.29 -34.60
N ILE A 60 2.19 53.98 -35.81
CA ILE A 60 2.34 52.65 -36.44
C ILE A 60 3.83 52.22 -36.52
N SER A 61 4.76 53.19 -36.54
CA SER A 61 6.21 52.98 -36.47
C SER A 61 6.72 52.46 -35.12
N ALA A 62 5.91 52.43 -34.07
CA ALA A 62 6.25 51.81 -32.79
C ALA A 62 5.88 50.31 -32.74
N LEU A 63 5.12 49.82 -33.72
CA LEU A 63 4.80 48.40 -33.90
C LEU A 63 5.80 47.66 -34.79
N THR A 64 6.77 48.38 -35.37
CA THR A 64 7.88 47.75 -36.09
C THR A 64 8.94 47.32 -35.10
N LEU A 65 9.03 46.01 -34.86
CA LEU A 65 10.18 45.41 -34.20
C LEU A 65 11.43 45.70 -35.05
N ASP A 66 12.21 46.72 -34.68
CA ASP A 66 13.60 46.95 -35.15
C ASP A 66 14.58 45.88 -34.62
N VAL A 67 14.10 44.65 -34.49
CA VAL A 67 14.94 43.51 -34.20
C VAL A 67 15.31 42.96 -35.57
N PRO A 68 16.59 43.03 -36.01
CA PRO A 68 16.98 42.33 -37.22
C PRO A 68 16.56 40.87 -37.02
N ILE A 69 15.76 40.35 -37.94
CA ILE A 69 15.40 38.93 -38.02
C ILE A 69 16.68 38.17 -38.39
N THR A 70 17.63 38.13 -37.46
CA THR A 70 18.70 37.16 -37.51
C THR A 70 18.00 35.85 -37.22
N ASN A 71 17.81 35.03 -38.25
CA ASN A 71 17.47 33.61 -38.14
C ASN A 71 18.61 32.89 -37.39
N ARG A 72 18.80 33.20 -36.10
CA ARG A 72 19.75 32.52 -35.24
C ARG A 72 19.07 31.20 -34.88
N PRO A 73 19.56 30.05 -35.39
CA PRO A 73 18.96 28.78 -35.03
C PRO A 73 18.94 28.67 -33.50
N PRO A 74 17.82 28.24 -32.90
CA PRO A 74 17.71 28.16 -31.45
C PRO A 74 18.90 27.37 -30.92
N ALA A 75 19.64 27.96 -29.97
CA ALA A 75 20.84 27.34 -29.42
C ALA A 75 20.50 25.91 -28.98
N ALA A 76 21.18 24.93 -29.56
CA ALA A 76 20.92 23.52 -29.28
C ALA A 76 20.97 23.31 -27.76
N ARG A 77 19.84 22.92 -27.16
CA ARG A 77 19.75 22.65 -25.73
C ARG A 77 20.81 21.62 -25.37
N LYS A 78 21.83 22.02 -24.60
CA LYS A 78 22.85 21.10 -24.11
C LYS A 78 22.14 20.03 -23.29
N LYS A 79 22.20 18.77 -23.75
CA LYS A 79 21.61 17.64 -23.03
C LYS A 79 22.25 17.59 -21.64
N ALA A 80 21.44 17.68 -20.60
CA ALA A 80 21.94 17.56 -19.23
C ALA A 80 22.64 16.21 -19.07
N LYS A 81 23.81 16.21 -18.42
CA LYS A 81 24.52 14.96 -18.13
C LYS A 81 23.65 14.13 -17.16
N PRO A 82 23.51 12.81 -17.39
CA PRO A 82 22.72 11.97 -16.50
C PRO A 82 23.37 11.91 -15.11
N PHE A 83 22.53 11.88 -14.09
CA PHE A 83 22.96 11.73 -12.71
C PHE A 83 23.59 10.34 -12.47
N PRO A 84 24.78 10.22 -11.86
CA PRO A 84 25.43 8.94 -11.61
C PRO A 84 24.76 8.18 -10.45
N PHE A 85 23.60 7.57 -10.71
CA PHE A 85 22.82 6.88 -9.68
C PHE A 85 23.61 5.81 -8.91
N MET A 86 24.49 5.06 -9.60
CA MET A 86 25.26 3.98 -8.99
C MET A 86 26.42 4.45 -8.11
N SER A 87 26.82 5.73 -8.17
CA SER A 87 27.84 6.28 -7.27
C SER A 87 27.27 6.63 -5.89
N LEU A 88 25.94 6.64 -5.73
CA LEU A 88 25.30 6.81 -4.43
C LEU A 88 25.53 5.58 -3.55
N PRO A 89 25.64 5.71 -2.21
CA PRO A 89 25.56 4.59 -1.27
C PRO A 89 24.24 3.81 -1.41
N SER A 90 24.27 2.51 -1.07
CA SER A 90 23.10 1.62 -1.15
C SER A 90 21.91 2.12 -0.35
N GLU A 91 22.13 2.71 0.82
CA GLU A 91 21.07 3.27 1.67
C GLU A 91 20.27 4.36 0.98
N LEU A 92 20.95 5.26 0.25
CA LEU A 92 20.30 6.32 -0.51
C LEU A 92 19.55 5.75 -1.71
N ARG A 93 20.11 4.72 -2.37
CA ARG A 93 19.40 4.02 -3.46
C ARG A 93 18.11 3.38 -2.96
N VAL A 94 18.13 2.74 -1.79
CA VAL A 94 16.94 2.15 -1.16
C VAL A 94 15.89 3.20 -0.84
N LYS A 95 16.28 4.35 -0.29
CA LYS A 95 15.36 5.49 -0.09
C LYS A 95 14.74 5.96 -1.42
N ILE A 96 15.52 6.03 -2.49
CA ILE A 96 15.03 6.40 -3.82
C ILE A 96 14.03 5.38 -4.36
N TYR A 97 14.25 4.07 -4.14
CA TYR A 97 13.26 3.05 -4.51
C TYR A 97 11.93 3.25 -3.77
N GLY A 98 11.95 3.74 -2.53
CA GLY A 98 10.74 4.12 -1.81
C GLY A 98 9.92 5.18 -2.53
N TYR A 99 10.55 6.23 -3.03
CA TYR A 99 9.87 7.25 -3.85
C TYR A 99 9.40 6.69 -5.20
N HIS A 100 10.17 5.80 -5.83
CA HIS A 100 9.79 5.16 -7.09
C HIS A 100 8.53 4.29 -6.95
N PHE A 101 8.40 3.57 -5.84
CA PHE A 101 7.25 2.70 -5.58
C PHE A 101 6.11 3.37 -4.80
N ALA A 102 6.21 4.66 -4.43
CA ALA A 102 5.20 5.36 -3.65
C ALA A 102 3.81 5.40 -4.31
N GLY A 103 3.73 5.30 -5.63
CA GLY A 103 2.46 5.23 -6.36
C GLY A 103 1.83 3.83 -6.46
N VAL A 104 2.43 2.82 -5.82
CA VAL A 104 1.89 1.46 -5.76
C VAL A 104 1.09 1.29 -4.47
N ASP A 105 -0.09 0.67 -4.58
CA ASP A 105 -0.93 0.38 -3.44
C ASP A 105 -0.21 -0.54 -2.43
N ARG A 106 -0.40 -0.30 -1.13
CA ARG A 106 0.25 -1.07 -0.05
C ARG A 106 -0.02 -2.58 -0.17
N ILE A 107 -1.22 -2.93 -0.61
CA ILE A 107 -1.66 -4.32 -0.79
C ILE A 107 -1.59 -4.69 -2.27
N VAL A 108 -0.78 -5.69 -2.59
CA VAL A 108 -0.57 -6.18 -3.95
C VAL A 108 -1.38 -7.46 -4.17
N ASP A 109 -2.25 -7.43 -5.17
CA ASP A 109 -3.10 -8.55 -5.59
C ASP A 109 -3.15 -8.68 -7.13
N LEU A 110 -3.69 -9.80 -7.63
CA LEU A 110 -4.11 -9.98 -9.02
C LEU A 110 -5.38 -9.16 -9.31
N ASP A 111 -5.25 -7.84 -9.26
CA ASP A 111 -6.28 -6.95 -9.78
C ASP A 111 -6.05 -6.64 -11.27
N THR A 112 -7.13 -6.35 -11.98
CA THR A 112 -7.13 -6.00 -13.41
C THR A 112 -6.39 -4.68 -13.65
N GLY A 113 -6.49 -3.71 -12.73
CA GLY A 113 -5.79 -2.43 -12.80
C GLY A 113 -4.30 -2.53 -12.49
N ASN A 114 -3.92 -3.48 -11.62
CA ASN A 114 -2.54 -3.65 -11.15
C ASN A 114 -1.55 -3.99 -12.27
N TYR A 115 -1.98 -4.68 -13.34
CA TYR A 115 -1.10 -4.94 -14.48
C TYR A 115 -0.52 -3.65 -15.06
N LYS A 116 -1.29 -2.58 -15.22
CA LYS A 116 -0.77 -1.33 -15.81
C LYS A 116 0.10 -0.54 -14.84
N ARG A 117 -0.27 -0.49 -13.56
CA ARG A 117 0.43 0.28 -12.52
C ARG A 117 1.75 -0.39 -12.12
N ILE A 118 1.66 -1.64 -11.69
CA ILE A 118 2.79 -2.37 -11.10
C ILE A 118 3.78 -2.81 -12.17
N HIS A 119 3.33 -3.25 -13.36
CA HIS A 119 4.27 -3.66 -14.43
C HIS A 119 5.21 -2.53 -14.84
N LYS A 120 4.70 -1.29 -14.93
CA LYS A 120 5.52 -0.12 -15.24
C LYS A 120 6.52 0.17 -14.12
N ALA A 121 6.08 0.10 -12.86
CA ALA A 121 6.96 0.29 -11.71
C ALA A 121 8.08 -0.79 -11.64
N LEU A 122 7.76 -2.04 -11.95
CA LEU A 122 8.72 -3.16 -11.94
C LEU A 122 9.69 -3.14 -13.13
N ALA A 123 9.52 -2.25 -14.11
CA ALA A 123 10.46 -2.14 -15.24
C ALA A 123 11.90 -1.81 -14.79
N ILE A 124 12.05 -1.09 -13.66
CA ILE A 124 13.35 -0.75 -13.06
C ILE A 124 14.19 -2.00 -12.74
N LEU A 125 13.54 -3.13 -12.44
CA LEU A 125 14.21 -4.40 -12.15
C LEU A 125 14.99 -4.96 -13.35
N ARG A 126 14.75 -4.46 -14.56
CA ARG A 126 15.43 -4.91 -15.79
C ARG A 126 16.69 -4.13 -16.13
N THR A 127 17.08 -3.16 -15.29
CA THR A 127 18.21 -2.25 -15.57
C THR A 127 19.57 -2.92 -15.37
N CYS A 128 19.91 -3.31 -14.13
CA CYS A 128 21.14 -4.01 -13.81
C CYS A 128 20.95 -4.98 -12.61
N ARG A 129 21.95 -5.83 -12.36
CA ARG A 129 21.87 -6.86 -11.30
C ARG A 129 21.77 -6.25 -9.90
N THR A 130 22.51 -5.19 -9.63
CA THR A 130 22.50 -4.51 -8.33
C THR A 130 21.15 -3.86 -8.05
N VAL A 131 20.60 -3.13 -9.04
CA VAL A 131 19.26 -2.54 -8.95
C VAL A 131 18.21 -3.63 -8.79
N TYR A 132 18.32 -4.74 -9.54
CA TYR A 132 17.43 -5.88 -9.37
C TYR A 132 17.44 -6.38 -7.92
N SER A 133 18.61 -6.67 -7.33
CA SER A 133 18.69 -7.19 -5.97
C SER A 133 18.13 -6.22 -4.93
N GLU A 134 18.46 -4.94 -5.02
CA GLU A 134 18.04 -3.95 -4.02
C GLU A 134 16.56 -3.59 -4.16
N ALA A 135 16.11 -3.25 -5.37
CA ALA A 135 14.74 -2.81 -5.60
C ALA A 135 13.75 -3.98 -5.48
N SER A 136 14.13 -5.21 -5.87
CA SER A 136 13.26 -6.37 -5.64
C SER A 136 13.13 -6.68 -4.16
N TYR A 137 14.22 -6.66 -3.39
CA TYR A 137 14.17 -6.84 -1.95
C TYR A 137 13.28 -5.78 -1.30
N TYR A 138 13.49 -4.50 -1.62
CA TYR A 138 12.65 -3.40 -1.12
C TYR A 138 11.16 -3.61 -1.44
N PHE A 139 10.82 -3.92 -2.70
CA PHE A 139 9.44 -4.13 -3.11
C PHE A 139 8.79 -5.30 -2.38
N TYR A 140 9.39 -6.49 -2.39
CA TYR A 140 8.77 -7.66 -1.76
C TYR A 140 8.73 -7.57 -0.23
N SER A 141 9.66 -6.85 0.40
CA SER A 141 9.70 -6.69 1.86
C SER A 141 8.85 -5.56 2.43
N THR A 142 8.48 -4.57 1.62
CA THR A 142 7.70 -3.41 2.07
C THR A 142 6.21 -3.59 1.83
N PHE A 143 5.84 -4.16 0.68
CA PHE A 143 4.44 -4.33 0.30
C PHE A 143 3.84 -5.61 0.86
N THR A 144 2.54 -5.59 1.12
CA THR A 144 1.79 -6.75 1.61
C THR A 144 1.15 -7.48 0.44
N PHE A 145 1.26 -8.80 0.39
CA PHE A 145 0.72 -9.58 -0.73
C PHE A 145 -0.52 -10.35 -0.31
N ARG A 146 -1.59 -10.24 -1.12
CA ARG A 146 -2.83 -10.97 -0.84
C ARG A 146 -2.67 -12.46 -1.17
N LEU A 147 -3.12 -13.32 -0.25
CA LEU A 147 -3.09 -14.77 -0.42
C LEU A 147 -4.02 -15.24 -1.54
N PHE A 148 -5.25 -14.72 -1.56
CA PHE A 148 -6.28 -15.10 -2.53
C PHE A 148 -6.90 -13.87 -3.17
N PRO A 149 -7.12 -13.87 -4.50
CA PRO A 149 -7.75 -12.74 -5.17
C PRO A 149 -9.21 -12.64 -4.77
N THR A 150 -9.65 -11.42 -4.50
CA THR A 150 -10.99 -11.14 -3.99
C THR A 150 -11.95 -10.57 -5.01
N ASP A 151 -11.45 -10.07 -6.14
CA ASP A 151 -12.28 -9.33 -7.09
C ASP A 151 -11.95 -9.64 -8.56
N GLY A 152 -12.91 -9.32 -9.43
CA GLY A 152 -12.79 -9.26 -10.87
C GLY A 152 -12.55 -10.61 -11.54
N ARG A 153 -11.82 -10.57 -12.65
CA ARG A 153 -11.55 -11.73 -13.50
C ARG A 153 -10.79 -12.83 -12.78
N PHE A 154 -10.00 -12.50 -11.77
CA PHE A 154 -9.10 -13.44 -11.10
C PHE A 154 -9.73 -14.12 -9.88
N TYR A 155 -10.93 -13.73 -9.47
CA TYR A 155 -11.61 -14.27 -8.30
C TYR A 155 -11.69 -15.81 -8.25
N LYS A 156 -11.94 -16.46 -9.40
CA LYS A 156 -12.02 -17.93 -9.52
C LYS A 156 -10.72 -18.57 -10.03
N THR A 157 -9.60 -17.86 -10.04
CA THR A 157 -8.34 -18.38 -10.57
C THR A 157 -7.78 -19.49 -9.68
N LYS A 158 -7.27 -20.56 -10.27
CA LYS A 158 -6.60 -21.65 -9.55
C LYS A 158 -5.17 -21.30 -9.10
N LYS A 159 -4.59 -20.23 -9.66
CA LYS A 159 -3.22 -19.77 -9.38
C LYS A 159 -3.26 -18.32 -8.89
N PRO A 160 -3.39 -18.09 -7.57
CA PRO A 160 -3.34 -16.75 -6.99
C PRO A 160 -1.96 -16.09 -7.17
N LEU A 161 -1.82 -14.81 -6.79
CA LEU A 161 -0.59 -14.05 -7.03
C LEU A 161 0.64 -14.77 -6.46
N LEU A 162 0.55 -15.20 -5.21
CA LEU A 162 1.66 -15.83 -4.49
C LEU A 162 2.18 -17.08 -5.22
N ALA A 163 1.26 -17.90 -5.74
CA ALA A 163 1.57 -19.11 -6.50
C ALA A 163 2.27 -18.82 -7.85
N ARG A 164 2.16 -17.59 -8.38
CA ARG A 164 2.83 -17.14 -9.62
C ARG A 164 4.20 -16.54 -9.37
N LEU A 165 4.50 -16.12 -8.13
CA LEU A 165 5.81 -15.61 -7.77
C LEU A 165 6.84 -16.74 -7.75
N LYS A 166 8.10 -16.40 -8.05
CA LYS A 166 9.21 -17.34 -7.95
C LYS A 166 9.58 -17.56 -6.48
N PRO A 167 10.16 -18.73 -6.11
CA PRO A 167 10.52 -19.02 -4.72
C PRO A 167 11.39 -17.95 -4.07
N HIS A 168 12.34 -17.37 -4.81
CA HIS A 168 13.21 -16.30 -4.28
C HIS A 168 12.46 -15.00 -3.98
N GLN A 169 11.40 -14.70 -4.74
CA GLN A 169 10.55 -13.52 -4.47
C GLN A 169 9.70 -13.76 -3.23
N ARG A 170 9.13 -14.97 -3.09
CA ARG A 170 8.36 -15.37 -1.90
C ARG A 170 9.20 -15.30 -0.63
N ALA A 171 10.46 -15.70 -0.71
CA ALA A 171 11.39 -15.62 0.43
C ALA A 171 11.65 -14.18 0.90
N CYS A 172 11.47 -13.16 0.04
CA CYS A 172 11.63 -11.75 0.44
C CYS A 172 10.38 -11.14 1.07
N ILE A 173 9.23 -11.82 1.02
CA ILE A 173 7.97 -11.29 1.55
C ILE A 173 8.00 -11.31 3.08
N THR A 174 7.57 -10.21 3.69
CA THR A 174 7.52 -10.03 5.16
C THR A 174 6.10 -10.03 5.72
N SER A 175 5.12 -9.64 4.90
CA SER A 175 3.72 -9.46 5.30
C SER A 175 2.76 -10.02 4.24
N LEU A 176 1.72 -10.72 4.67
CA LEU A 176 0.68 -11.28 3.81
C LEU A 176 -0.70 -10.86 4.30
N GLU A 177 -1.65 -10.72 3.37
CA GLU A 177 -3.05 -10.42 3.69
C GLU A 177 -3.95 -11.62 3.34
N LEU A 178 -4.74 -12.06 4.32
CA LEU A 178 -5.88 -12.95 4.17
C LEU A 178 -7.17 -12.13 4.27
N ARG A 179 -7.84 -11.92 3.14
CA ARG A 179 -9.10 -11.18 3.09
C ARG A 179 -10.30 -12.13 3.05
N LEU A 180 -11.21 -11.97 4.00
CA LEU A 180 -12.44 -12.75 4.17
C LEU A 180 -13.66 -11.88 3.86
N GLY A 181 -14.72 -12.47 3.31
CA GLY A 181 -15.98 -11.82 2.94
C GLY A 181 -16.44 -12.12 1.51
N PRO A 182 -15.62 -11.93 0.46
CA PRO A 182 -16.07 -12.12 -0.93
C PRO A 182 -16.58 -13.53 -1.24
N GLY A 183 -17.83 -13.60 -1.69
CA GLY A 183 -18.54 -14.84 -2.05
C GLY A 183 -18.71 -15.80 -0.89
N TRP A 184 -19.01 -15.28 0.30
CA TRP A 184 -19.32 -16.05 1.50
C TRP A 184 -20.39 -17.14 1.30
N GLY A 185 -21.36 -16.95 0.40
CA GLY A 185 -22.36 -17.98 0.06
C GLY A 185 -21.82 -19.13 -0.82
N LYS A 186 -20.75 -18.90 -1.58
CA LYS A 186 -20.09 -19.89 -2.44
C LYS A 186 -18.61 -19.52 -2.64
N PRO A 187 -17.75 -19.74 -1.62
CA PRO A 187 -16.35 -19.37 -1.71
C PRO A 187 -15.69 -20.11 -2.88
N PRO A 188 -14.70 -19.48 -3.56
CA PRO A 188 -14.08 -20.10 -4.71
C PRO A 188 -13.39 -21.40 -4.32
N ARG A 189 -13.54 -22.44 -5.15
CA ARG A 189 -12.86 -23.73 -4.94
C ARG A 189 -11.33 -23.61 -4.95
N SER A 190 -10.79 -22.50 -5.44
CA SER A 190 -9.36 -22.21 -5.44
C SER A 190 -8.82 -21.68 -4.11
N TRP A 191 -9.69 -21.31 -3.16
CA TRP A 191 -9.32 -20.86 -1.82
C TRP A 191 -9.01 -22.07 -0.94
N VAL A 192 -7.94 -22.77 -1.30
CA VAL A 192 -7.46 -23.96 -0.60
C VAL A 192 -5.97 -23.80 -0.41
N VAL A 193 -5.50 -24.04 0.82
CA VAL A 193 -4.09 -24.07 1.14
C VAL A 193 -3.50 -25.37 0.62
N ASN A 194 -2.63 -25.29 -0.37
CA ASN A 194 -1.94 -26.43 -0.95
C ASN A 194 -0.45 -26.11 -1.13
N SER A 195 0.36 -27.14 -1.41
CA SER A 195 1.80 -26.95 -1.67
C SER A 195 2.08 -26.02 -2.85
N ALA A 196 1.15 -25.93 -3.82
CA ALA A 196 1.28 -25.06 -4.99
C ALA A 196 1.15 -23.56 -4.65
N LEU A 197 0.51 -23.21 -3.52
CA LEU A 197 0.42 -21.84 -3.03
C LEU A 197 1.80 -21.28 -2.64
N GLY A 198 2.73 -22.15 -2.24
CA GLY A 198 4.10 -21.77 -1.94
C GLY A 198 4.30 -21.10 -0.59
N LEU A 199 3.39 -21.30 0.36
CA LEU A 199 3.50 -20.72 1.71
C LEU A 199 4.79 -21.12 2.44
N LYS A 200 5.29 -22.34 2.19
CA LYS A 200 6.56 -22.83 2.75
C LYS A 200 7.79 -22.02 2.31
N ASP A 201 7.73 -21.42 1.12
CA ASP A 201 8.81 -20.58 0.59
C ASP A 201 8.83 -19.18 1.25
N CYS A 202 7.75 -18.81 1.97
CA CYS A 202 7.58 -17.50 2.59
C CYS A 202 8.30 -17.43 3.95
N VAL A 203 9.61 -17.69 3.94
CA VAL A 203 10.44 -17.84 5.16
C VAL A 203 10.57 -16.57 6.00
N ASN A 204 10.42 -15.39 5.40
CA ASN A 204 10.57 -14.12 6.10
C ASN A 204 9.25 -13.47 6.50
N VAL A 205 8.13 -14.13 6.24
CA VAL A 205 6.84 -13.59 6.68
C VAL A 205 6.76 -13.66 8.20
N ARG A 206 6.45 -12.52 8.81
CA ARG A 206 6.29 -12.37 10.25
C ARG A 206 4.88 -11.92 10.62
N VAL A 207 4.23 -11.17 9.73
CA VAL A 207 2.91 -10.60 9.94
C VAL A 207 1.92 -11.22 8.94
N LEU A 208 0.78 -11.67 9.44
CA LEU A 208 -0.37 -12.04 8.64
C LEU A 208 -1.55 -11.14 9.01
N ASP A 209 -1.96 -10.32 8.05
CA ASP A 209 -3.08 -9.39 8.16
C ASP A 209 -4.36 -10.14 7.77
N VAL A 210 -5.32 -10.25 8.68
CA VAL A 210 -6.61 -10.89 8.46
C VAL A 210 -7.68 -9.81 8.38
N LEU A 211 -8.10 -9.48 7.16
CA LEU A 211 -9.08 -8.44 6.90
C LEU A 211 -10.46 -9.05 6.64
N VAL A 212 -11.42 -8.72 7.49
CA VAL A 212 -12.80 -9.23 7.41
C VAL A 212 -13.73 -8.16 6.84
N GLN A 213 -14.25 -8.40 5.63
CA GLN A 213 -15.17 -7.47 4.97
C GLN A 213 -16.62 -7.63 5.41
N CYS A 214 -17.04 -8.87 5.65
CA CYS A 214 -18.43 -9.21 5.92
C CYS A 214 -18.47 -10.41 6.86
N ASP A 215 -19.25 -10.29 7.93
CA ASP A 215 -19.59 -11.39 8.82
C ASP A 215 -21.00 -11.87 8.49
N PRO A 216 -21.14 -13.00 7.76
CA PRO A 216 -22.45 -13.53 7.46
C PRO A 216 -23.16 -14.02 8.72
N SER A 217 -22.52 -14.17 9.88
CA SER A 217 -23.17 -14.57 11.14
C SER A 217 -24.10 -13.49 11.73
N ASP A 218 -24.08 -12.26 11.22
CA ASP A 218 -25.00 -11.21 11.66
C ASP A 218 -26.43 -11.47 11.16
N GLU A 219 -27.43 -11.08 11.96
CA GLU A 219 -28.86 -11.34 11.72
C GLU A 219 -29.31 -10.82 10.35
N PHE A 220 -28.70 -9.71 9.91
CA PHE A 220 -28.90 -9.11 8.60
C PHE A 220 -28.78 -10.11 7.43
N TYR A 221 -27.98 -11.18 7.57
CA TYR A 221 -27.71 -12.14 6.51
C TYR A 221 -28.51 -13.44 6.60
N GLN A 222 -29.35 -13.66 7.62
CA GLN A 222 -30.03 -14.95 7.87
C GLN A 222 -30.76 -15.54 6.64
N GLY A 223 -31.36 -14.71 5.78
CA GLY A 223 -32.05 -15.16 4.57
C GLY A 223 -31.18 -15.37 3.33
N PHE A 224 -29.93 -14.91 3.35
CA PHE A 224 -29.00 -15.03 2.22
C PHE A 224 -27.95 -16.12 2.45
N ARG A 225 -27.84 -16.64 3.68
CA ARG A 225 -26.95 -17.75 4.05
C ARG A 225 -27.31 -19.02 3.28
N LYS A 226 -26.27 -19.70 2.80
CA LYS A 226 -26.44 -21.03 2.23
C LYS A 226 -26.74 -22.08 3.32
N ALA A 227 -26.08 -21.96 4.46
CA ALA A 227 -26.29 -22.74 5.67
C ALA A 227 -25.66 -21.96 6.84
N ASP A 228 -26.25 -22.08 8.04
CA ASP A 228 -25.68 -21.50 9.25
C ASP A 228 -24.35 -22.17 9.60
N GLY A 229 -23.36 -21.39 10.05
CA GLY A 229 -22.05 -21.92 10.45
C GLY A 229 -21.10 -22.23 9.29
N PHE A 230 -21.57 -22.25 8.03
CA PHE A 230 -20.76 -22.72 6.90
C PHE A 230 -19.53 -21.83 6.65
N TYR A 231 -19.71 -20.51 6.66
CA TYR A 231 -18.63 -19.59 6.33
C TYR A 231 -17.68 -19.37 7.52
N GLU A 232 -18.20 -19.47 8.74
CA GLU A 232 -17.40 -19.43 9.98
C GLU A 232 -16.42 -20.61 10.02
N VAL A 233 -16.93 -21.83 9.81
CA VAL A 233 -16.10 -23.04 9.78
C VAL A 233 -15.10 -22.99 8.63
N PHE A 234 -15.53 -22.53 7.45
CA PHE A 234 -14.63 -22.35 6.30
C PHE A 234 -13.48 -21.39 6.63
N SER A 235 -13.79 -20.22 7.19
CA SER A 235 -12.80 -19.18 7.50
C SER A 235 -11.82 -19.63 8.60
N ARG A 236 -12.35 -20.29 9.64
CA ARG A 236 -11.55 -20.91 10.71
C ARG A 236 -10.57 -21.94 10.16
N ASN A 237 -11.04 -22.88 9.34
CA ASN A 237 -10.21 -23.91 8.74
C ASN A 237 -9.18 -23.31 7.78
N LEU A 238 -9.56 -22.29 7.00
CA LEU A 238 -8.64 -21.61 6.10
C LEU A 238 -7.50 -20.95 6.86
N LEU A 239 -7.79 -20.21 7.94
CA LEU A 239 -6.76 -19.59 8.77
C LEU A 239 -5.86 -20.63 9.45
N SER A 240 -6.42 -21.70 10.02
CA SER A 240 -5.65 -22.78 10.63
C SER A 240 -4.64 -23.38 9.63
N ASN A 241 -5.12 -23.74 8.43
CA ASN A 241 -4.29 -24.32 7.38
C ASN A 241 -3.17 -23.37 6.93
N VAL A 242 -3.42 -22.05 6.88
CA VAL A 242 -2.37 -21.06 6.54
C VAL A 242 -1.30 -21.03 7.62
N LEU A 243 -1.70 -20.97 8.90
CA LEU A 243 -0.77 -20.90 10.04
C LEU A 243 0.07 -22.17 10.18
N GLU A 244 -0.50 -23.34 9.90
CA GLU A 244 0.24 -24.61 9.88
C GLU A 244 1.35 -24.63 8.82
N GLN A 245 1.13 -24.03 7.65
CA GLN A 245 2.15 -23.94 6.60
C GLN A 245 3.20 -22.85 6.88
N MET A 246 2.93 -21.94 7.82
CA MET A 246 3.74 -20.75 8.09
C MET A 246 4.10 -20.61 9.57
N PRO A 247 4.93 -21.51 10.12
CA PRO A 247 5.23 -21.54 11.55
C PRO A 247 6.00 -20.30 12.06
N LEU A 248 6.61 -19.54 11.14
CA LEU A 248 7.44 -18.37 11.44
C LEU A 248 6.64 -17.07 11.60
N VAL A 249 5.34 -17.09 11.31
CA VAL A 249 4.44 -15.95 11.59
C VAL A 249 4.36 -15.76 13.09
N ASN A 250 4.69 -14.57 13.57
CA ASN A 250 4.68 -14.25 15.01
C ASN A 250 3.51 -13.34 15.39
N ARG A 251 2.95 -12.62 14.43
CA ARG A 251 1.91 -11.61 14.63
C ARG A 251 0.75 -11.83 13.68
N LEU A 252 -0.45 -11.83 14.23
CA LEU A 252 -1.71 -11.80 13.49
C LEU A 252 -2.36 -10.43 13.70
N GLU A 253 -2.52 -9.68 12.63
CA GLU A 253 -3.17 -8.38 12.65
C GLU A 253 -4.61 -8.55 12.16
N PHE A 254 -5.58 -8.40 13.05
CA PHE A 254 -6.99 -8.47 12.68
C PHE A 254 -7.52 -7.09 12.33
N ASP A 255 -8.17 -7.00 11.18
CA ASP A 255 -8.84 -5.79 10.74
C ASP A 255 -10.20 -6.13 10.13
N ALA A 256 -11.11 -5.16 10.08
CA ALA A 256 -12.44 -5.41 9.57
C ALA A 256 -13.12 -4.16 9.02
N TRP A 257 -14.03 -4.34 8.07
CA TRP A 257 -14.92 -3.26 7.63
C TRP A 257 -15.89 -2.84 8.72
N PRO A 258 -16.40 -1.58 8.73
CA PRO A 258 -17.21 -1.04 9.83
C PRO A 258 -18.42 -1.88 10.25
N GLY A 259 -19.00 -2.68 9.35
CA GLY A 259 -20.21 -3.49 9.62
C GLY A 259 -19.99 -4.83 10.35
N VAL A 260 -18.75 -5.21 10.70
CA VAL A 260 -18.43 -6.55 11.25
C VAL A 260 -18.32 -6.55 12.78
N LYS A 261 -19.28 -7.07 13.54
CA LYS A 261 -19.19 -7.00 15.01
C LYS A 261 -18.01 -7.81 15.57
N LYS A 262 -17.34 -7.31 16.63
CA LYS A 262 -16.26 -8.06 17.33
C LYS A 262 -16.78 -9.32 17.99
N SER A 263 -17.99 -9.21 18.56
CA SER A 263 -18.76 -10.30 19.15
C SER A 263 -19.35 -11.27 18.12
N GLY A 264 -19.14 -11.03 16.82
CA GLY A 264 -19.62 -11.89 15.74
C GLY A 264 -19.02 -13.30 15.82
N ALA A 265 -19.84 -14.32 15.51
CA ALA A 265 -19.43 -15.72 15.62
C ALA A 265 -18.22 -16.05 14.74
N MET A 266 -18.12 -15.42 13.57
CA MET A 266 -16.95 -15.59 12.70
C MET A 266 -15.69 -14.98 13.32
N MET A 267 -15.78 -13.78 13.90
CA MET A 267 -14.64 -13.12 14.55
C MET A 267 -14.16 -13.91 15.75
N HIS A 268 -15.06 -14.39 16.60
CA HIS A 268 -14.71 -15.29 17.71
C HIS A 268 -14.00 -16.55 17.21
N GLY A 269 -14.53 -17.21 16.17
CA GLY A 269 -13.90 -18.41 15.61
C GLY A 269 -12.48 -18.16 15.05
N LEU A 270 -12.22 -16.97 14.51
CA LEU A 270 -10.90 -16.59 14.03
C LEU A 270 -9.94 -16.26 15.19
N LEU A 271 -10.43 -15.58 16.23
CA LEU A 271 -9.67 -15.27 17.43
C LEU A 271 -9.31 -16.55 18.19
N ASP A 272 -10.22 -17.51 18.29
CA ASP A 272 -9.94 -18.82 18.91
C ASP A 272 -8.78 -19.55 18.21
N VAL A 273 -8.72 -19.50 16.88
CA VAL A 273 -7.59 -20.07 16.12
C VAL A 273 -6.29 -19.30 16.37
N ALA A 274 -6.36 -17.97 16.46
CA ALA A 274 -5.20 -17.14 16.78
C ALA A 274 -4.65 -17.42 18.19
N VAL A 275 -5.53 -17.59 19.18
CA VAL A 275 -5.19 -17.96 20.55
C VAL A 275 -4.60 -19.38 20.59
N ALA A 276 -5.24 -20.34 19.92
CA ALA A 276 -4.77 -21.72 19.86
C ALA A 276 -3.37 -21.84 19.23
N SER A 277 -3.08 -21.00 18.23
CA SER A 277 -1.77 -20.95 17.57
C SER A 277 -0.68 -20.19 18.34
N ARG A 278 -1.00 -19.66 19.54
CA ARG A 278 -0.10 -18.92 20.44
C ARG A 278 0.65 -17.77 19.76
N ARG A 279 -0.02 -17.08 18.83
CA ARG A 279 0.55 -15.92 18.11
C ARG A 279 0.15 -14.63 18.79
N LYS A 280 0.96 -13.57 18.59
CA LYS A 280 0.62 -12.24 19.09
C LYS A 280 -0.52 -11.68 18.25
N ILE A 281 -1.63 -11.36 18.89
CA ILE A 281 -2.78 -10.71 18.26
C ILE A 281 -2.57 -9.19 18.33
N THR A 282 -2.70 -8.53 17.19
CA THR A 282 -2.71 -7.07 17.05
C THR A 282 -3.93 -6.63 16.23
N TRP A 283 -4.29 -5.36 16.31
CA TRP A 283 -5.43 -4.80 15.59
C TRP A 283 -4.95 -3.86 14.50
N GLY A 284 -5.56 -3.98 13.31
CA GLY A 284 -5.20 -3.21 12.13
C GLY A 284 -5.75 -1.78 12.15
N PRO A 285 -5.32 -0.95 11.19
CA PRO A 285 -5.59 0.48 11.19
C PRO A 285 -7.02 0.87 10.81
N GLU A 286 -7.77 0.06 10.04
CA GLU A 286 -9.11 0.47 9.59
C GLU A 286 -10.10 0.52 10.74
N ARG A 287 -10.07 -0.48 11.63
CA ARG A 287 -11.00 -0.52 12.76
C ARG A 287 -10.35 -0.38 14.13
N GLY A 288 -9.09 -0.77 14.28
CA GLY A 288 -8.26 -0.42 15.44
C GLY A 288 -8.79 -0.82 16.83
N TRP A 289 -9.72 -1.78 16.92
CA TRP A 289 -10.73 -1.82 17.99
C TRP A 289 -10.26 -1.53 19.43
N SER A 290 -10.69 -0.37 19.93
CA SER A 290 -11.02 -0.09 21.34
C SER A 290 -12.48 -0.49 21.60
N ASP A 291 -12.78 -1.18 22.70
CA ASP A 291 -14.10 -1.71 23.10
C ASP A 291 -15.20 -0.64 23.36
N MET A 292 -15.01 0.60 22.91
CA MET A 292 -15.87 1.75 23.24
C MET A 292 -17.09 1.91 22.34
N ASP A 293 -17.16 1.22 21.20
CA ASP A 293 -18.27 1.38 20.25
C ASP A 293 -19.40 0.36 20.45
N ASP A 294 -19.13 -0.81 21.05
CA ASP A 294 -20.17 -1.79 21.39
C ASP A 294 -21.13 -1.24 22.47
N ALA A 295 -20.66 -0.33 23.34
CA ALA A 295 -21.48 0.34 24.35
C ALA A 295 -22.48 1.36 23.77
N LYS A 296 -22.20 1.95 22.60
CA LYS A 296 -23.13 2.92 21.98
C LYS A 296 -24.31 2.23 21.31
N ASP A 297 -24.12 1.01 20.81
CA ASP A 297 -25.18 0.23 20.18
C ASP A 297 -26.11 -0.43 21.22
N GLU A 298 -25.59 -0.78 22.41
CA GLU A 298 -26.44 -1.14 23.56
C GLU A 298 -27.24 0.05 24.10
N ILE A 299 -26.65 1.25 24.19
CA ILE A 299 -27.38 2.44 24.66
C ILE A 299 -28.48 2.84 23.67
N ARG A 300 -28.26 2.72 22.36
CA ARG A 300 -29.28 2.97 21.32
C ARG A 300 -30.41 1.94 21.32
N SER A 301 -30.12 0.67 21.55
CA SER A 301 -31.17 -0.36 21.63
C SER A 301 -32.00 -0.24 22.93
N LEU A 302 -31.37 0.17 24.04
CA LEU A 302 -32.06 0.46 25.31
C LEU A 302 -32.95 1.72 25.24
N THR A 303 -32.52 2.77 24.53
CA THR A 303 -33.34 4.00 24.36
C THR A 303 -34.57 3.77 23.48
N VAL A 304 -34.47 2.95 22.42
CA VAL A 304 -35.63 2.58 21.60
C VAL A 304 -36.63 1.74 22.38
N SER A 305 -36.13 0.87 23.27
CA SER A 305 -36.97 -0.01 24.10
C SER A 305 -37.71 0.74 25.23
N THR A 306 -37.14 1.83 25.75
CA THR A 306 -37.79 2.65 26.79
C THR A 306 -38.82 3.63 26.23
N SER A 307 -38.70 4.04 24.96
CA SER A 307 -39.69 4.91 24.30
C SER A 307 -41.02 4.23 23.92
N LEU A 308 -41.12 2.90 24.02
CA LEU A 308 -42.31 2.13 23.61
C LEU A 308 -43.25 1.73 24.77
N VAL A 309 -42.90 2.04 26.02
CA VAL A 309 -43.70 1.66 27.21
C VAL A 309 -44.44 2.85 27.85
N GLY A 310 -44.29 4.07 27.31
CA GLY A 310 -44.82 5.30 27.91
C GLY A 310 -46.04 5.91 27.22
N ALA A 311 -47.08 5.14 26.89
CA ALA A 311 -48.36 5.72 26.44
C ALA A 311 -49.55 4.78 26.66
N SER A 312 -50.04 4.66 27.90
CA SER A 312 -51.41 4.19 28.12
C SER A 312 -52.01 4.74 29.43
N GLY A 313 -52.92 5.72 29.28
CA GLY A 313 -54.18 5.78 30.01
C GLY A 313 -54.21 6.33 31.44
N ALA A 314 -54.26 7.66 31.58
CA ALA A 314 -54.91 8.31 32.72
C ALA A 314 -56.21 8.97 32.25
N GLY A 315 -57.31 8.21 32.27
CA GLY A 315 -58.66 8.68 31.99
C GLY A 315 -59.38 9.06 33.28
N ILE A 316 -59.57 10.36 33.46
CA ILE A 316 -60.31 11.03 34.55
C ILE A 316 -61.80 10.71 34.44
N LEU A 317 -62.45 10.30 35.55
CA LEU A 317 -63.90 10.21 35.67
C LEU A 317 -64.40 11.41 36.50
N VAL A 318 -65.18 12.31 35.89
CA VAL A 318 -65.93 13.37 36.56
C VAL A 318 -67.40 12.96 36.65
N SER A 319 -67.99 13.29 37.79
CA SER A 319 -69.34 13.00 38.30
C SER A 319 -70.52 13.42 37.42
N ALA A 320 -71.64 12.71 37.63
CA ALA A 320 -72.99 13.26 37.74
C ALA A 320 -73.76 12.45 38.78
#